data_AF-A0AAD3YLB3-F1
#
_entry.id   AF-A0AAD3YLB3-F1
#
_cell.length_a   1.000
_cell.length_b   1.000
_cell.length_c   1.000
_cell.angle_alpha   90.00
_cell.angle_beta   90.00
_cell.angle_gamma   90.00
#
_symmetry.space_group_name_H-M   'P 1'
#
loop_
_entity.id
_entity.type
_entity.pdbx_description
1 polymer ?
#
loop_
_entity_poly.entity_id
_entity_poly.type
_entity_poly.pdbx_seq_one_letter_code
_entity_poly.pdbx_strand_id
1 'polypeptide(L)'
;MINKSLTLLMLAGLAHTGLAQAALPADVSAAPGLLFVNWHDAISSNEAHPTLVIRNATGDVLKRVPAELQGMQQVRLPMRAQGDLTLSLDGESSSYRMPYSVGSGRQR
;
A
#
# COMPACT_ATOMS: atom_id res chain seq x y z
N MET A 1 -34.97 16.74 38.34
CA MET A 1 -33.79 16.62 37.46
C MET A 1 -33.16 15.26 37.72
N ILE A 2 -33.20 14.34 36.75
CA ILE A 2 -32.67 12.98 36.89
C ILE A 2 -31.32 12.91 36.17
N ASN A 3 -30.32 12.49 36.94
CA ASN A 3 -28.93 12.38 36.54
C ASN A 3 -28.79 11.09 35.74
N LYS A 4 -28.56 11.17 34.43
CA LYS A 4 -28.35 9.97 33.60
C LYS A 4 -26.87 9.64 33.55
N SER A 5 -26.47 8.70 34.41
CA SER A 5 -25.20 7.98 34.29
C SER A 5 -25.20 7.19 32.98
N LEU A 6 -24.24 7.45 32.10
CA LEU A 6 -24.03 6.66 30.89
C LEU A 6 -22.97 5.60 31.18
N THR A 7 -23.44 4.38 31.42
CA THR A 7 -22.63 3.18 31.59
C THR A 7 -21.96 2.80 30.26
N LEU A 8 -20.64 2.63 30.31
CA LEU A 8 -19.80 2.11 29.25
C LEU A 8 -20.06 0.60 29.08
N LEU A 9 -20.43 0.15 27.87
CA LEU A 9 -20.39 -1.27 27.50
C LEU A 9 -19.34 -1.45 26.39
N MET A 10 -18.17 -1.99 26.77
CA MET A 10 -17.26 -2.67 25.84
C MET A 10 -17.98 -3.92 25.30
N LEU A 11 -17.85 -4.27 24.02
CA LEU A 11 -17.76 -5.66 23.57
C LEU A 11 -17.36 -5.80 22.09
N ALA A 12 -16.28 -6.57 21.90
CA ALA A 12 -16.03 -7.55 20.83
C ALA A 12 -15.74 -7.08 19.39
N GLY A 13 -14.65 -7.62 18.82
CA GLY A 13 -14.54 -7.81 17.37
C GLY A 13 -13.16 -7.62 16.74
N LEU A 14 -12.10 -8.25 17.26
CA LEU A 14 -10.95 -8.58 16.42
C LEU A 14 -11.37 -9.62 15.38
N ALA A 15 -11.81 -9.19 14.20
CA ALA A 15 -11.75 -10.01 12.98
C ALA A 15 -12.15 -9.19 11.74
N HIS A 16 -11.17 -9.03 10.84
CA HIS A 16 -11.38 -8.81 9.41
C HIS A 16 -12.20 -7.58 9.03
N THR A 17 -11.54 -6.43 9.05
CA THR A 17 -11.73 -5.49 7.94
C THR A 17 -11.28 -6.21 6.66
N GLY A 18 -12.19 -6.96 6.05
CA GLY A 18 -12.16 -7.18 4.61
C GLY A 18 -12.36 -5.82 3.97
N LEU A 19 -11.30 -5.00 3.97
CA LEU A 19 -11.24 -3.84 3.10
C LEU A 19 -11.39 -4.44 1.72
N ALA A 20 -12.50 -4.14 1.05
CA ALA A 20 -12.53 -4.24 -0.40
C ALA A 20 -11.30 -3.48 -0.87
N GLN A 21 -10.26 -4.23 -1.27
CA GLN A 21 -9.04 -3.66 -1.82
C GLN A 21 -9.48 -3.08 -3.16
N ALA A 22 -9.88 -1.82 -3.17
CA ALA A 22 -10.10 -1.10 -4.41
C ALA A 22 -8.80 -1.26 -5.19
N ALA A 23 -8.89 -2.01 -6.29
CA ALA A 23 -7.74 -2.26 -7.13
C ALA A 23 -7.30 -0.90 -7.63
N LEU A 24 -6.06 -0.53 -7.31
CA LEU A 24 -5.46 0.67 -7.87
C LEU A 24 -5.65 0.60 -9.39
N PRO A 25 -6.00 1.72 -10.05
CA PRO A 25 -6.15 1.78 -11.51
C PRO A 25 -4.77 1.76 -12.20
N ALA A 26 -3.95 0.78 -11.85
CA ALA A 26 -2.63 0.53 -12.39
C ALA A 26 -2.29 -0.95 -12.34
N ASP A 27 -1.64 -1.42 -13.38
CA ASP A 27 -0.91 -2.68 -13.36
C ASP A 27 0.42 -2.47 -12.63
N VAL A 28 0.71 -3.32 -11.66
CA VAL A 28 1.97 -3.25 -10.90
C VAL A 28 2.78 -4.51 -11.13
N SER A 29 4.03 -4.31 -11.53
CA SER A 29 5.03 -5.35 -11.63
C SER A 29 6.15 -5.08 -10.62
N ALA A 30 6.66 -6.13 -9.97
CA ALA A 30 7.66 -6.00 -8.93
C ALA A 30 8.93 -6.78 -9.29
N ALA A 31 10.09 -6.18 -9.05
CA ALA A 31 11.40 -6.78 -9.15
C ALA A 31 12.22 -6.45 -7.89
N PRO A 32 13.24 -7.22 -7.51
CA PRO A 32 14.02 -6.92 -6.31
C PRO A 32 14.55 -5.47 -6.28
N GLY A 33 14.04 -4.65 -5.35
CA GLY A 33 14.40 -3.23 -5.21
C GLY A 33 13.74 -2.26 -6.18
N LEU A 34 12.84 -2.72 -7.06
CA LEU A 34 12.14 -1.89 -8.04
C LEU A 34 10.67 -2.27 -8.14
N LEU A 35 9.83 -1.25 -8.28
CA LEU A 35 8.41 -1.43 -8.52
C LEU A 35 8.04 -0.60 -9.76
N PHE A 36 7.40 -1.26 -10.73
CA PHE A 36 6.92 -0.65 -11.95
C PHE A 36 5.41 -0.49 -11.81
N VAL A 37 4.92 0.74 -11.87
CA VAL A 37 3.50 1.08 -11.84
C VAL A 37 3.12 1.56 -13.23
N ASN A 38 2.27 0.82 -13.93
CA ASN A 38 1.72 1.21 -15.21
C ASN A 38 0.31 1.74 -15.00
N TRP A 39 0.17 3.07 -14.99
CA TRP A 39 -1.09 3.74 -14.74
C TRP A 39 -2.03 3.63 -15.93
N HIS A 40 -3.32 3.38 -15.68
CA HIS A 40 -4.34 3.38 -16.73
C HIS A 40 -4.87 4.80 -16.99
N ASP A 41 -5.05 5.16 -18.26
CA ASP A 41 -5.57 6.47 -18.69
C ASP A 41 -7.05 6.64 -18.30
N ALA A 42 -7.30 7.12 -17.08
CA ALA A 42 -8.54 7.79 -16.63
C ALA A 42 -8.49 8.16 -15.14
N ILE A 43 -7.31 8.43 -14.55
CA ILE A 43 -7.27 8.71 -13.11
C ILE A 43 -7.67 10.17 -12.86
N SER A 44 -8.93 10.37 -12.49
CA SER A 44 -9.37 11.59 -11.83
C SER A 44 -9.05 11.45 -10.34
N SER A 45 -7.81 11.72 -9.96
CA SER A 45 -7.49 11.94 -8.54
C SER A 45 -8.23 13.20 -8.08
N ASN A 46 -8.84 13.14 -6.90
CA ASN A 46 -9.44 14.32 -6.29
C ASN A 46 -8.38 15.28 -5.71
N GLU A 47 -7.12 14.85 -5.65
CA GLU A 47 -5.97 15.66 -5.26
C GLU A 47 -5.23 16.20 -6.49
N ALA A 48 -4.75 17.45 -6.40
CA ALA A 48 -3.94 18.06 -7.45
C ALA A 48 -2.56 17.38 -7.60
N HIS A 49 -2.06 16.72 -6.55
CA HIS A 49 -0.75 16.08 -6.50
C HIS A 49 -0.81 14.78 -5.68
N PRO A 50 -1.47 13.73 -6.20
CA PRO A 50 -1.64 12.50 -5.45
C PRO A 50 -0.29 11.84 -5.15
N THR A 51 -0.20 11.23 -3.97
CA THR A 51 1.02 10.59 -3.48
C THR A 51 0.83 9.09 -3.35
N LEU A 52 1.61 8.32 -4.10
CA LEU A 52 1.70 6.88 -3.94
C LEU A 52 2.51 6.56 -2.68
N VAL A 53 1.87 5.88 -1.72
CA VAL A 53 2.48 5.41 -0.48
C VAL A 53 2.67 3.90 -0.55
N ILE A 54 3.90 3.43 -0.31
CA ILE A 54 4.25 2.01 -0.34
C ILE A 54 4.60 1.57 1.08
N ARG A 55 3.90 0.55 1.56
CA ARG A 55 4.06 -0.04 2.89
C ARG A 55 4.46 -1.51 2.81
N ASN A 56 5.17 -2.00 3.82
CA ASN A 56 5.41 -3.43 3.98
C ASN A 56 4.22 -4.12 4.67
N ALA A 57 4.31 -5.45 4.84
CA ALA A 57 3.32 -6.26 5.53
C ALA A 57 3.03 -5.86 6.99
N THR A 58 3.98 -5.22 7.68
CA THR A 58 3.78 -4.69 9.05
C THR A 58 3.12 -3.31 9.07
N GLY A 59 2.91 -2.68 7.91
CA GLY A 59 2.31 -1.36 7.76
C GLY A 59 3.31 -0.20 7.76
N ASP A 60 4.61 -0.47 7.90
CA ASP A 60 5.66 0.53 7.88
C ASP A 60 5.80 1.14 6.48
N VAL A 61 5.94 2.46 6.43
CA VAL A 61 6.13 3.18 5.16
C VAL A 61 7.55 2.96 4.65
N LEU A 62 7.66 2.29 3.51
CA LEU A 62 8.92 2.07 2.81
C LEU A 62 9.29 3.26 1.93
N LYS A 63 8.30 3.85 1.26
CA LYS A 63 8.50 4.96 0.33
C LYS A 63 7.21 5.77 0.13
N ARG A 64 7.38 7.06 -0.16
CA ARG A 64 6.32 7.97 -0.65
C ARG A 64 6.86 8.64 -1.91
N VAL A 65 6.09 8.63 -2.98
CA VAL A 65 6.45 9.28 -4.26
C VAL A 65 5.22 9.96 -4.84
N PRO A 66 5.37 11.09 -5.56
CA PRO A 66 4.29 11.62 -6.38
C PRO A 66 3.82 10.55 -7.37
N ALA A 67 2.51 10.38 -7.54
CA ALA A 67 1.97 9.47 -8.55
C ALA A 67 1.90 10.20 -9.90
N GLU A 68 2.43 9.56 -10.95
CA GLU A 68 2.41 10.15 -12.29
C GLU A 68 1.03 10.03 -12.96
N LEU A 69 0.20 9.10 -12.49
CA LEU A 69 -1.18 8.84 -12.94
C LEU A 69 -1.37 8.54 -14.44
N GLN A 70 -0.30 8.54 -15.22
CA GLN A 70 -0.29 8.24 -16.64
C GLN A 70 1.02 7.53 -16.99
N GLY A 71 0.94 6.54 -17.87
CA GLY A 71 2.11 5.81 -18.36
C GLY A 71 2.83 4.98 -17.28
N MET A 72 4.09 4.65 -17.56
CA MET A 72 4.90 3.79 -16.70
C MET A 72 5.77 4.61 -15.74
N GLN A 73 5.54 4.45 -14.45
CA GLN A 73 6.32 5.02 -13.36
C GLN A 73 7.21 3.96 -12.70
N GLN A 74 8.49 4.30 -12.51
CA GLN A 74 9.44 3.44 -11.80
C GLN A 74 9.69 3.97 -10.39
N VAL A 75 9.51 3.10 -9.39
CA VAL A 75 9.74 3.41 -7.98
C VAL A 75 10.86 2.54 -7.42
N ARG A 76 11.95 3.20 -6.99
CA ARG A 76 13.04 2.54 -6.29
C ARG A 76 12.65 2.24 -4.85
N LEU A 77 12.80 0.98 -4.48
CA LEU A 77 12.54 0.48 -3.14
C LEU A 77 13.82 -0.05 -2.49
N PRO A 78 13.90 -0.06 -1.15
CA PRO A 78 15.00 -0.71 -0.46
C PRO A 78 15.09 -2.19 -0.87
N MET A 79 16.29 -2.77 -1.01
CA MET A 79 16.44 -4.21 -1.29
C MET A 79 15.80 -5.14 -0.24
N ARG A 80 15.56 -4.60 0.96
CA ARG A 80 14.84 -5.26 2.06
C ARG A 80 13.31 -5.22 1.92
N ALA A 81 12.78 -4.43 1.00
CA ALA A 81 11.37 -4.49 0.64
C ALA A 81 11.15 -5.82 -0.10
N GLN A 82 10.59 -6.81 0.59
CA GLN A 82 10.34 -8.17 0.11
C GLN A 82 9.04 -8.67 0.72
N GLY A 83 8.38 -9.63 0.08
CA GLY A 83 7.11 -10.15 0.55
C GLY A 83 5.93 -9.23 0.21
N ASP A 84 4.88 -9.26 1.02
CA ASP A 84 3.66 -8.53 0.74
C ASP A 84 3.85 -7.02 1.00
N LEU A 85 3.48 -6.23 0.00
CA LEU A 85 3.49 -4.77 0.01
C LEU A 85 2.07 -4.26 -0.17
N THR A 86 1.75 -3.15 0.48
CA THR A 86 0.51 -2.41 0.25
C THR A 86 0.83 -1.09 -0.41
N LEU A 87 0.25 -0.85 -1.57
CA LEU A 87 0.31 0.41 -2.28
C LEU A 87 -0.99 1.16 -2.02
N SER A 88 -0.89 2.43 -1.65
CA SER A 88 -2.03 3.29 -1.35
C SER A 88 -1.97 4.59 -2.15
N LEU A 89 -3.10 4.99 -2.71
CA LEU A 89 -3.31 6.22 -3.46
C LEU A 89 -4.68 6.77 -3.09
N ASP A 90 -4.77 8.03 -2.64
CA ASP A 90 -6.05 8.72 -2.37
C ASP A 90 -7.07 7.94 -1.51
N GLY A 91 -6.59 7.11 -0.59
CA GLY A 91 -7.43 6.27 0.28
C GLY A 91 -7.78 4.90 -0.29
N GLU A 92 -7.54 4.66 -1.58
CA GLU A 92 -7.57 3.34 -2.18
C GLU A 92 -6.27 2.59 -1.88
N SER A 93 -6.35 1.26 -1.77
CA SER A 93 -5.18 0.43 -1.47
C SER A 93 -5.27 -0.94 -2.12
N SER A 94 -4.15 -1.38 -2.68
CA SER A 94 -3.99 -2.68 -3.30
C SER A 94 -2.74 -3.38 -2.77
N SER A 95 -2.80 -4.71 -2.68
CA SER A 95 -1.71 -5.54 -2.15
C SER A 95 -0.97 -6.23 -3.28
N TYR A 96 0.36 -6.14 -3.26
CA TYR A 96 1.25 -6.74 -4.27
C TYR A 96 2.36 -7.52 -3.60
N ARG A 97 2.80 -8.60 -4.26
CA ARG A 97 3.91 -9.42 -3.76
C ARG A 97 5.22 -9.02 -4.43
N MET A 98 6.14 -8.50 -3.62
CA MET A 98 7.50 -8.25 -4.04
C MET A 98 8.30 -9.57 -4.03
N PRO A 99 8.92 -9.95 -5.15
CA PRO A 99 9.73 -11.17 -5.20
C PRO A 99 10.90 -11.08 -4.23
N TYR A 100 11.20 -12.20 -3.59
CA TYR A 100 12.42 -12.33 -2.80
C TYR A 100 13.61 -12.23 -3.75
N SER A 101 14.59 -11.38 -3.38
CA SER A 101 15.88 -11.43 -4.03
C SER A 101 16.51 -12.77 -3.66
N VAL A 102 16.85 -13.60 -4.65
CA VAL A 102 17.79 -14.72 -4.43
C VAL A 102 19.14 -14.10 -4.12
N GLY A 103 19.37 -13.84 -2.84
CA GLY A 103 20.62 -13.27 -2.36
C GLY A 103 21.78 -14.18 -2.77
N SER A 104 22.80 -13.59 -3.38
CA SER A 104 24.14 -14.13 -3.54
C SER A 104 24.51 -14.90 -2.27
N GLY A 105 24.53 -16.23 -2.34
CA GLY A 105 24.86 -17.08 -1.21
C GLY A 105 26.24 -16.71 -0.68
N ARG A 106 26.31 -15.82 0.31
CA ARG A 106 27.45 -15.75 1.20
C ARG A 106 27.05 -16.56 2.41
N GLN A 107 27.25 -17.88 2.27
CA GLN A 107 27.41 -18.75 3.42
C GLN A 107 28.47 -18.10 4.32
N ARG A 108 28.08 -17.78 5.54
CA ARG A 108 29.02 -17.76 6.65
C ARG A 108 28.66 -18.92 7.56
#